data_AF-A0A8T7M3N7-F1
#
_entry.id   AF-A0A8T7M3N7-F1
#
_cell.length_a   1.000
_cell.length_b   1.000
_cell.length_c   1.000
_cell.angle_alpha   90.00
_cell.angle_beta   90.00
_cell.angle_gamma   90.00
#
_symmetry.space_group_name_H-M   'P 1'
#
loop_
_entity.id
_entity.type
_entity.pdbx_description
1 polymer ?
#
loop_
_entity_poly.entity_id
_entity_poly.type
_entity_poly.pdbx_seq_one_letter_code
_entity_poly.pdbx_strand_id
1 'polypeptide(L)'
;MPRTIAQLQAELEDAIERDKTRNDQIANGEKEYSDCFLSDWASQLNISKLQRAIWIAENGGEDWFTELLTLDDKPTYAKLCKTQYGYAWRLPNGVWVGRSQSISPETQEKYLAKKGFKEEQVLHLAKAVIKGEGSACYVGSRKVYTKDCQCGYCRDVANYYQIENDDD
;
A
#
# COMPACT_ATOMS: atom_id res chain seq x y z
N MET A 1 -13.94 -9.64 14.77
CA MET A 1 -14.97 -8.93 13.97
C MET A 1 -14.29 -7.78 13.24
N PRO A 2 -14.70 -7.42 12.01
CA PRO A 2 -14.21 -6.19 11.37
C PRO A 2 -14.59 -4.98 12.24
N ARG A 3 -13.67 -4.02 12.39
CA ARG A 3 -13.95 -2.79 13.14
C ARG A 3 -14.92 -1.93 12.36
N THR A 4 -15.83 -1.26 13.05
CA THR A 4 -16.74 -0.30 12.42
C THR A 4 -16.02 1.02 12.14
N ILE A 5 -16.55 1.83 11.21
CA ILE A 5 -16.01 3.17 10.92
C ILE A 5 -15.98 4.02 12.19
N ALA A 6 -17.05 3.99 12.99
CA ALA A 6 -17.13 4.71 14.26
C ALA A 6 -16.03 4.28 15.26
N GLN A 7 -15.66 3.00 15.30
CA GLN A 7 -14.55 2.53 16.12
C GLN A 7 -13.21 3.07 15.62
N LEU A 8 -13.00 3.08 14.29
CA LEU A 8 -11.77 3.62 13.69
C LEU A 8 -11.64 5.13 13.90
N GLN A 9 -12.74 5.87 13.84
CA GLN A 9 -12.78 7.31 14.09
C GLN A 9 -12.45 7.62 15.55
N ALA A 10 -13.05 6.91 16.51
CA ALA A 10 -12.71 7.07 17.92
C ALA A 10 -11.23 6.74 18.21
N GLU A 11 -10.69 5.67 17.61
CA GLU A 11 -9.27 5.35 17.73
C GLU A 11 -8.35 6.43 17.13
N LEU A 12 -8.77 7.07 16.03
CA LEU A 12 -8.03 8.15 15.39
C LEU A 12 -8.02 9.41 16.25
N GLU A 13 -9.16 9.80 16.81
CA GLU A 13 -9.29 10.95 17.71
C GLU A 13 -8.40 10.77 18.95
N ASP A 14 -8.50 9.61 19.60
CA ASP A 14 -7.64 9.21 20.71
C ASP A 14 -6.14 9.31 20.36
N ALA A 15 -5.75 8.84 19.18
CA ALA A 15 -4.37 8.86 18.73
C ALA A 15 -3.87 10.29 18.53
N ILE A 16 -4.68 11.16 17.90
CA ILE A 16 -4.37 12.57 17.68
C ILE A 16 -4.27 13.32 19.02
N GLU A 17 -5.14 13.06 19.98
CA GLU A 17 -5.12 13.72 21.28
C GLU A 17 -3.87 13.35 22.09
N ARG A 18 -3.46 12.07 22.07
CA ARG A 18 -2.21 11.62 22.69
C ARG A 18 -0.99 12.27 22.03
N ASP A 19 -1.03 12.43 20.71
CA ASP A 19 0.03 13.08 19.95
C ASP A 19 0.18 14.55 20.34
N LYS A 20 -0.93 15.29 20.37
CA LYS A 20 -0.97 16.70 20.80
C LYS A 20 -0.47 16.87 22.22
N THR A 21 -0.99 16.09 23.17
CA THR A 21 -0.58 16.15 24.57
C THR A 21 0.92 15.95 24.73
N ARG A 22 1.49 15.01 23.97
CA ARG A 22 2.94 14.75 23.98
C ARG A 22 3.72 15.92 23.40
N ASN A 23 3.27 16.51 22.29
CA ASN A 23 3.92 17.67 21.68
C ASN A 23 3.86 18.91 22.59
N ASP A 24 2.75 19.10 23.32
CA ASP A 24 2.61 20.16 24.31
C ASP A 24 3.59 19.98 25.48
N GLN A 25 3.76 18.75 25.98
CA GLN A 25 4.75 18.43 27.02
C GLN A 25 6.19 18.70 26.55
N ILE A 26 6.51 18.41 25.30
CA ILE A 26 7.82 18.71 24.70
C ILE A 26 8.01 20.22 24.58
N ALA A 27 7.00 20.94 24.08
CA ALA A 27 7.05 22.40 23.92
C ALA A 27 7.20 23.14 25.25
N ASN A 28 6.59 22.62 26.32
CA ASN A 28 6.69 23.16 27.68
C ASN A 28 7.98 22.72 28.41
N GLY A 29 8.83 21.90 27.79
CA GLY A 29 10.08 21.40 28.39
C GLY A 29 9.87 20.35 29.49
N GLU A 30 8.68 19.77 29.59
CA GLU A 30 8.37 18.68 30.54
C GLU A 30 8.93 17.32 30.05
N LYS A 31 9.22 17.22 28.75
CA LYS A 31 9.85 16.07 28.11
C LYS A 31 10.91 16.50 27.12
N GLU A 32 12.00 15.75 27.05
CA GLU A 32 13.04 15.96 26.04
C GLU A 32 12.63 15.34 24.71
N TYR A 33 12.84 16.06 23.61
CA TYR A 33 12.48 15.59 22.26
C TYR A 33 13.24 14.32 21.87
N SER A 34 14.52 14.21 22.27
CA SER A 34 15.38 13.04 22.03
C SER A 34 14.80 11.74 22.60
N ASP A 35 14.14 11.81 23.75
CA ASP A 35 13.51 10.66 24.40
C ASP A 35 12.20 10.25 23.73
N CYS A 36 11.61 11.12 22.92
CA CYS A 36 10.33 10.92 22.26
C CYS A 36 10.43 10.67 20.74
N PHE A 37 11.61 10.71 20.13
CA PHE A 37 11.74 10.64 18.67
C PHE A 37 11.15 9.35 18.05
N LEU A 38 11.45 8.17 18.61
CA LEU A 38 10.94 6.90 18.10
C LEU A 38 9.43 6.72 18.37
N SER A 39 8.95 7.25 19.49
CA SER A 39 7.52 7.20 19.82
C SER A 39 6.70 8.19 18.99
N ASP A 40 7.32 9.32 18.59
CA ASP A 40 6.74 10.29 17.66
C ASP A 40 6.50 9.69 16.29
N TRP A 41 7.56 9.13 15.72
CA TRP A 41 7.51 8.51 14.41
C TRP A 41 6.51 7.34 14.35
N ALA A 42 6.46 6.51 15.40
CA ALA A 42 5.48 5.43 15.49
C ALA A 42 4.04 5.93 15.65
N SER A 43 3.83 7.03 16.39
CA SER A 43 2.52 7.66 16.58
C SER A 43 1.96 8.18 15.24
N GLN A 44 2.78 8.92 14.49
CA GLN A 44 2.41 9.47 13.19
C GLN A 44 2.07 8.37 12.18
N LEU A 45 2.88 7.30 12.11
CA LEU A 45 2.57 6.15 11.25
C LEU A 45 1.24 5.47 11.61
N ASN A 46 0.92 5.40 12.90
CA ASN A 46 -0.35 4.83 13.34
C ASN A 46 -1.55 5.73 12.97
N ILE A 47 -1.40 7.05 13.10
CA ILE A 47 -2.40 8.03 12.66
C ILE A 47 -2.66 7.88 11.16
N SER A 48 -1.62 7.88 10.33
CA SER A 48 -1.75 7.69 8.88
C SER A 48 -2.43 6.36 8.51
N LYS A 49 -2.13 5.29 9.26
CA LYS A 49 -2.77 3.98 9.06
C LYS A 49 -4.26 4.04 9.37
N LEU A 50 -4.66 4.68 10.47
CA LEU A 50 -6.05 4.82 10.87
C LEU A 50 -6.83 5.69 9.87
N GLN A 51 -6.27 6.83 9.46
CA GLN A 51 -6.83 7.67 8.41
C GLN A 51 -7.07 6.88 7.12
N ARG A 52 -6.08 6.09 6.68
CA ARG A 52 -6.24 5.27 5.47
C ARG A 52 -7.25 4.15 5.66
N ALA A 53 -7.31 3.54 6.83
CA ALA A 53 -8.31 2.50 7.13
C ALA A 53 -9.73 3.05 7.08
N ILE A 54 -9.96 4.27 7.59
CA ILE A 54 -11.24 4.98 7.50
C ILE A 54 -11.58 5.25 6.04
N TRP A 55 -10.66 5.83 5.27
CA TRP A 55 -10.88 6.12 3.85
C TRP A 55 -11.25 4.85 3.07
N ILE A 56 -10.55 3.72 3.29
CA ILE A 56 -10.88 2.45 2.63
C ILE A 56 -12.29 1.98 3.05
N ALA A 57 -12.63 2.08 4.33
CA ALA A 57 -13.93 1.66 4.82
C ALA A 57 -15.09 2.52 4.26
N GLU A 58 -14.88 3.83 4.13
CA GLU A 58 -15.82 4.78 3.52
C GLU A 58 -16.03 4.49 2.02
N ASN A 59 -14.99 4.01 1.32
CA ASN A 59 -15.04 3.61 -0.09
C ASN A 59 -15.50 2.14 -0.28
N GLY A 60 -16.28 1.59 0.64
CA GLY A 60 -16.84 0.24 0.52
C GLY A 60 -15.86 -0.90 0.80
N GLY A 61 -14.68 -0.61 1.33
CA GLY A 61 -13.64 -1.60 1.64
C GLY A 61 -12.76 -1.97 0.45
N GLU A 62 -12.86 -1.24 -0.65
CA GLU A 62 -12.18 -1.52 -1.91
C GLU A 62 -11.29 -0.35 -2.35
N ASP A 63 -10.28 -0.66 -3.16
CA ASP A 63 -9.41 0.33 -3.79
C ASP A 63 -8.96 -0.18 -5.16
N TRP A 64 -8.49 0.73 -6.01
CA TRP A 64 -7.98 0.40 -7.35
C TRP A 64 -6.54 -0.11 -7.26
N PHE A 65 -6.29 -1.28 -7.85
CA PHE A 65 -4.96 -1.84 -7.97
C PHE A 65 -4.65 -2.10 -9.44
N THR A 66 -3.45 -1.76 -9.88
CA THR A 66 -2.96 -2.24 -11.18
C THR A 66 -2.71 -3.74 -11.07
N GLU A 67 -3.23 -4.50 -12.01
CA GLU A 67 -2.95 -5.92 -12.19
C GLU A 67 -2.33 -6.18 -13.56
N LEU A 68 -1.48 -7.21 -13.61
CA LEU A 68 -0.97 -7.73 -14.88
C LEU A 68 -1.91 -8.84 -15.37
N LEU A 69 -2.54 -8.60 -16.52
CA LEU A 69 -3.42 -9.55 -17.20
C LEU A 69 -2.71 -10.10 -18.45
N THR A 70 -3.11 -11.28 -18.89
CA THR A 70 -2.80 -11.73 -20.26
C THR A 70 -3.61 -10.91 -21.27
N LEU A 71 -3.24 -10.97 -22.56
CA LEU A 71 -4.07 -10.36 -23.62
C LEU A 71 -5.52 -10.86 -23.65
N ASP A 72 -5.77 -12.09 -23.19
CA ASP A 72 -7.10 -12.70 -23.06
C ASP A 72 -7.83 -12.36 -21.74
N ASP A 73 -7.48 -11.25 -21.07
CA ASP A 73 -8.13 -10.79 -19.83
C ASP A 73 -8.03 -11.72 -18.61
N LYS A 74 -7.08 -12.67 -18.62
CA LYS A 74 -6.88 -13.56 -17.48
C LYS A 74 -5.87 -12.97 -16.50
N PRO A 75 -6.17 -12.95 -15.20
CA PRO A 75 -5.24 -12.48 -14.18
C PRO A 75 -4.01 -13.38 -14.13
N THR A 76 -2.84 -12.75 -14.09
CA THR A 76 -1.57 -13.48 -13.96
C THR A 76 -1.10 -13.45 -12.52
N TYR A 77 -0.42 -14.51 -12.09
CA TYR A 77 0.22 -14.59 -10.78
C TYR A 77 1.53 -13.78 -10.77
N ALA A 78 1.44 -12.48 -11.03
CA ALA A 78 2.59 -11.59 -11.06
C ALA A 78 2.65 -10.72 -9.80
N LYS A 79 3.87 -10.42 -9.34
CA LYS A 79 4.12 -9.48 -8.24
C LYS A 79 4.79 -8.23 -8.76
N LEU A 80 4.22 -7.05 -8.50
CA LEU A 80 4.89 -5.78 -8.80
C LEU A 80 6.00 -5.55 -7.78
N CYS A 81 7.23 -5.41 -8.26
CA CYS A 81 8.42 -5.23 -7.43
C CYS A 81 9.15 -3.95 -7.80
N LYS A 82 9.70 -3.24 -6.82
CA LYS A 82 10.62 -2.12 -7.05
C LYS A 82 11.98 -2.68 -7.51
N THR A 83 12.51 -2.14 -8.59
CA THR A 83 13.82 -2.45 -9.18
C THR A 83 14.66 -1.17 -9.26
N GLN A 84 15.93 -1.27 -9.64
CA GLN A 84 16.80 -0.11 -9.83
C GLN A 84 16.35 0.84 -10.98
N TYR A 85 15.50 0.37 -11.89
CA TYR A 85 15.02 1.12 -13.06
C TYR A 85 13.53 1.53 -12.95
N GLY A 86 12.95 1.43 -11.76
CA GLY A 86 11.53 1.62 -11.53
C GLY A 86 10.83 0.32 -11.12
N TYR A 87 9.55 0.20 -11.38
CA TYR A 87 8.77 -0.99 -11.00
C TYR A 87 8.80 -2.05 -12.11
N ALA A 88 8.67 -3.32 -11.75
CA ALA A 88 8.56 -4.40 -12.73
C ALA A 88 7.74 -5.55 -12.16
N TRP A 89 6.98 -6.22 -13.02
CA TRP A 89 6.27 -7.43 -12.66
C TRP A 89 7.21 -8.62 -12.68
N ARG A 90 7.20 -9.39 -11.60
CA ARG A 90 7.89 -10.67 -11.49
C ARG A 90 6.88 -11.80 -11.60
N LEU A 91 7.02 -12.61 -12.64
CA LEU A 91 6.20 -13.79 -12.87
C LEU A 91 6.68 -14.98 -11.99
N PRO A 92 5.85 -16.02 -11.80
CA PRO A 92 6.22 -17.18 -10.97
C PRO A 92 7.42 -17.97 -11.52
N ASN A 93 7.60 -17.95 -12.83
CA ASN A 93 8.73 -18.56 -13.53
C ASN A 93 10.04 -17.75 -13.40
N GLY A 94 10.05 -16.66 -12.64
CA GLY A 94 11.22 -15.80 -12.44
C GLY A 94 11.46 -14.79 -13.56
N VAL A 95 10.63 -14.77 -14.61
CA VAL A 95 10.73 -13.79 -15.69
C VAL A 95 10.24 -12.42 -15.22
N TRP A 96 10.97 -11.39 -15.64
CA TRP A 96 10.64 -10.00 -15.37
C TRP A 96 9.97 -9.33 -16.58
N VAL A 97 8.85 -8.68 -16.31
CA VAL A 97 8.10 -7.89 -17.28
C VAL A 97 8.11 -6.44 -16.78
N GLY A 98 8.95 -5.63 -17.42
CA GLY A 98 9.37 -4.35 -16.87
C GLY A 98 8.38 -3.20 -17.15
N ARG A 99 8.29 -2.30 -16.17
CA ARG A 99 7.77 -0.94 -16.27
C ARG A 99 8.97 0.01 -16.09
N SER A 100 9.67 0.30 -17.20
CA SER A 100 10.74 1.30 -17.15
C SER A 100 10.11 2.67 -16.99
N GLN A 101 10.51 3.43 -15.96
CA GLN A 101 9.99 4.79 -15.74
C GLN A 101 10.35 5.77 -16.87
N SER A 102 11.35 5.43 -17.69
CA SER A 102 11.79 6.25 -18.82
C SER A 102 10.96 6.08 -20.10
N ILE A 103 9.96 5.19 -20.10
CA ILE A 103 9.18 4.85 -21.28
C ILE A 103 7.79 5.48 -21.18
N SER A 104 7.29 6.07 -22.28
CA SER A 104 5.94 6.62 -22.33
C SER A 104 4.88 5.53 -22.11
N PRO A 105 3.70 5.84 -21.52
CA PRO A 105 2.64 4.86 -21.27
C PRO A 105 2.26 4.03 -22.51
N GLU A 106 2.09 4.69 -23.66
CA GLU A 106 1.76 4.01 -24.93
C GLU A 106 2.85 3.01 -25.38
N THR A 107 4.12 3.33 -25.13
CA THR A 107 5.24 2.45 -25.48
C THR A 107 5.34 1.28 -24.51
N GLN A 108 5.01 1.52 -23.23
CA GLN A 108 4.90 0.47 -22.22
C GLN A 108 3.78 -0.51 -22.59
N GLU A 109 2.61 -0.04 -22.99
CA GLU A 109 1.50 -0.88 -23.45
C GLU A 109 1.90 -1.74 -24.65
N LYS A 110 2.53 -1.16 -25.68
CA LYS A 110 3.01 -1.92 -26.85
C LYS A 110 4.06 -2.97 -26.47
N TYR A 111 4.95 -2.65 -25.52
CA TYR A 111 5.96 -3.57 -25.03
C TYR A 111 5.35 -4.74 -24.24
N LEU A 112 4.40 -4.45 -23.34
CA LEU A 112 3.65 -5.46 -22.60
C LEU A 112 2.87 -6.36 -23.55
N ALA A 113 2.19 -5.76 -24.54
CA ALA A 113 1.42 -6.49 -25.54
C ALA A 113 2.30 -7.43 -26.37
N LYS A 114 3.50 -6.99 -26.77
CA LYS A 114 4.50 -7.85 -27.44
C LYS A 114 4.92 -9.05 -26.58
N LYS A 115 4.89 -8.90 -25.25
CA LYS A 115 5.15 -9.98 -24.29
C LYS A 115 3.92 -10.83 -23.95
N GLY A 116 2.75 -10.51 -24.50
CA GLY A 116 1.50 -11.24 -24.25
C GLY A 116 0.74 -10.77 -23.01
N PHE A 117 1.05 -9.57 -22.48
CA PHE A 117 0.43 -9.03 -21.27
C PHE A 117 -0.15 -7.64 -21.49
N LYS A 118 -1.03 -7.23 -20.57
CA LYS A 118 -1.52 -5.85 -20.43
C LYS A 118 -1.69 -5.50 -18.95
N GLU A 119 -1.67 -4.22 -18.64
CA GLU A 119 -1.95 -3.71 -17.30
C GLU A 119 -3.37 -3.12 -17.28
N GLU A 120 -4.10 -3.38 -16.21
CA GLU A 120 -5.44 -2.82 -16.01
C GLU A 120 -5.66 -2.46 -14.55
N GLN A 121 -6.46 -1.43 -14.30
CA GLN A 121 -6.89 -1.05 -12.95
C GLN A 121 -8.10 -1.90 -12.58
N VAL A 122 -7.96 -2.71 -11.54
CA VAL A 122 -9.02 -3.60 -11.04
C VAL A 122 -9.33 -3.23 -9.59
N LEU A 123 -10.62 -3.15 -9.28
CA LEU A 123 -11.11 -2.88 -7.94
C LEU A 123 -10.98 -4.14 -7.08
N HIS A 124 -10.29 -4.04 -5.94
CA HIS A 124 -10.14 -5.15 -5.00
C HIS A 124 -10.33 -4.72 -3.55
N LEU A 125 -10.67 -5.68 -2.70
CA LEU A 125 -10.68 -5.49 -1.25
C LEU A 125 -9.31 -5.02 -0.75
N ALA A 126 -9.32 -3.89 -0.05
CA ALA A 126 -8.14 -3.18 0.39
C ALA A 126 -7.98 -3.21 1.91
N LYS A 127 -6.74 -3.04 2.37
CA LYS A 127 -6.42 -2.81 3.79
C LYS A 127 -5.24 -1.85 3.93
N ALA A 128 -5.27 -1.03 4.97
CA ALA A 128 -4.14 -0.19 5.35
C ALA A 128 -3.05 -1.02 6.05
N VAL A 129 -1.80 -0.88 5.59
CA VAL A 129 -0.64 -1.61 6.12
C VAL A 129 0.53 -0.65 6.28
N ILE A 130 1.27 -0.77 7.39
CA ILE A 130 2.56 -0.11 7.58
C ILE A 130 3.65 -1.06 7.06
N LYS A 131 4.50 -0.58 6.16
CA LYS A 131 5.70 -1.32 5.71
C LYS A 131 6.91 -0.71 6.42
N GLY A 132 7.82 -1.54 6.93
CA GLY A 132 8.97 -1.14 7.75
C GLY A 132 10.06 -0.32 7.04
N GLU A 133 9.73 0.36 5.95
CA GLU A 133 10.62 1.23 5.18
C GLU A 133 10.23 2.70 5.45
N GLY A 134 10.50 3.16 6.67
CA GLY A 134 10.84 4.56 6.95
C GLY A 134 9.76 5.65 6.94
N SER A 135 8.70 5.61 6.12
CA SER A 135 7.92 6.85 5.93
C SER A 135 6.48 6.75 5.45
N ALA A 136 5.91 5.57 5.14
CA ALA A 136 4.61 5.53 4.48
C ALA A 136 3.65 4.44 4.99
N CYS A 137 2.38 4.80 5.03
CA CYS A 137 1.27 3.85 5.05
C CYS A 137 0.90 3.47 3.62
N TYR A 138 0.64 2.20 3.40
CA TYR A 138 0.35 1.64 2.09
C TYR A 138 -1.05 1.06 2.06
N VAL A 139 -1.62 1.06 0.87
CA VAL A 139 -2.78 0.21 0.58
C VAL A 139 -2.26 -1.12 0.08
N GLY A 140 -2.67 -2.20 0.75
CA GLY A 140 -2.46 -3.56 0.26
C GLY A 140 -3.78 -4.19 -0.12
N SER A 141 -3.81 -4.92 -1.24
CA SER A 141 -4.95 -5.76 -1.57
C SER A 141 -4.96 -7.05 -0.76
N ARG A 142 -6.14 -7.52 -0.38
CA ARG A 142 -6.34 -8.90 0.07
C ARG A 142 -6.64 -9.74 -1.17
N LYS A 143 -5.62 -10.17 -1.91
CA LYS A 143 -5.87 -11.10 -3.02
C LYS A 143 -6.40 -12.41 -2.46
N VAL A 144 -7.67 -12.71 -2.74
CA VAL A 144 -8.30 -13.99 -2.45
C VAL A 144 -7.83 -14.95 -3.53
N TYR A 145 -6.66 -15.57 -3.33
CA TYR A 145 -6.28 -16.73 -4.12
C TYR A 145 -6.84 -17.99 -3.45
N THR A 146 -7.50 -18.81 -4.26
CA THR A 146 -8.12 -20.07 -3.89
C THR A 146 -7.15 -20.99 -3.14
N LYS A 147 -7.75 -21.83 -2.29
CA LYS A 147 -7.21 -22.59 -1.15
C LYS A 147 -5.99 -23.51 -1.42
N ASP A 148 -5.50 -23.60 -2.65
CA ASP A 148 -4.56 -24.64 -3.11
C ASP A 148 -3.18 -24.13 -3.55
N CYS A 149 -2.90 -22.83 -3.38
CA CYS A 149 -1.61 -22.23 -3.73
C CYS A 149 -0.59 -22.41 -2.59
N GLN A 150 0.15 -23.53 -2.60
CA GLN A 150 1.21 -23.86 -1.61
C GLN A 150 2.57 -23.20 -1.88
N CYS A 151 2.75 -22.47 -2.98
CA CYS A 151 4.01 -21.76 -3.21
C CYS A 151 4.03 -20.51 -2.32
N GLY A 152 5.10 -20.28 -1.55
CA GLY A 152 5.23 -19.11 -0.65
C GLY A 152 5.07 -17.73 -1.30
N TYR A 153 4.81 -17.66 -2.60
CA TYR A 153 4.43 -16.48 -3.36
C TYR A 153 3.03 -15.95 -3.01
N CYS A 154 2.07 -16.82 -2.67
CA CYS A 154 0.65 -16.44 -2.56
C CYS A 154 0.32 -15.67 -1.26
N ARG A 155 1.25 -15.62 -0.29
CA ARG A 155 1.08 -14.83 0.95
C ARG A 155 1.37 -13.34 0.78
N ASP A 156 2.16 -12.96 -0.22
CA ASP A 156 2.72 -11.60 -0.35
C ASP A 156 2.39 -10.90 -1.67
N VAL A 157 1.35 -11.35 -2.39
CA VAL A 157 0.84 -10.63 -3.58
C VAL A 157 -0.15 -9.54 -3.16
N ALA A 158 0.17 -8.79 -2.11
CA ALA A 158 -0.43 -7.48 -1.94
C ALA A 158 0.35 -6.54 -2.87
N ASN A 159 -0.30 -6.05 -3.91
CA ASN A 159 0.25 -4.89 -4.62
C ASN A 159 0.17 -3.74 -3.62
N TYR A 160 1.33 -3.28 -3.16
CA TYR A 160 1.42 -2.15 -2.25
C TYR A 160 1.59 -0.89 -3.08
N TYR A 161 0.62 0.01 -3.00
CA TYR A 161 0.76 1.35 -3.56
C TYR A 161 1.18 2.29 -2.44
N GLN A 162 2.28 3.00 -2.68
CA GLN A 162 2.59 4.21 -1.95
C GLN A 162 1.66 5.28 -2.48
N ILE A 163 0.87 5.88 -1.61
CA ILE A 163 0.13 7.09 -1.94
C ILE A 163 0.98 8.20 -1.36
N GLU A 164 1.56 8.99 -2.25
CA GLU A 164 2.17 10.25 -1.87
C GLU A 164 1.01 11.12 -1.36
N ASN A 165 1.13 11.64 -0.14
CA ASN A 165 0.23 12.70 0.28
C ASN A 165 0.50 13.85 -0.69
N ASP A 166 -0.51 14.30 -1.42
CA ASP A 166 -0.47 15.58 -2.10
C ASP A 166 -0.38 16.64 -0.98
N ASP A 167 0.86 16.95 -0.58
CA ASP A 167 1.16 18.14 0.22
C ASP A 167 1.08 19.33 -0.76
N ASP A 168 0.07 20.19 -0.56
CA ASP A 168 -0.02 21.53 -1.17
C ASP A 168 1.26 22.36 -0.93
#